data_AF-A0A2K5QMC5-F1
#
_entry.id   AF-A0A2K5QMC5-F1
#
_cell.length_a   1.000
_cell.length_b   1.000
_cell.length_c   1.000
_cell.angle_alpha   90.00
_cell.angle_beta   90.00
_cell.angle_gamma   90.00
#
_symmetry.space_group_name_H-M   'P 1'
#
loop_
_entity.id
_entity.type
_entity.pdbx_description
1 polymer ?
#
loop_
_entity_poly.entity_id
_entity_poly.type
_entity_poly.pdbx_seq_one_letter_code
_entity_poly.pdbx_strand_id
1 'polypeptide(L)'
;MFDAECDEGESTYFHGLKGETQKQAQVRNLKFEDQDGEDRAQYEGFRPGIYIHVEIENVPCKFVQNFDPHYPIILGGLGNSPVIFSVGWRRFQNISLYYIKDHNGRQRLLKYMPQHMHCGATFWGKI
;
A
#
# COMPACT_ATOMS: atom_id res chain seq x y z
N MET A 1 11.04 -40.23 -22.76
CA MET A 1 12.19 -39.34 -22.53
C MET A 1 11.67 -37.93 -22.66
N PHE A 2 11.15 -37.40 -21.56
CA PHE A 2 10.65 -36.03 -21.38
C PHE A 2 10.81 -35.82 -19.89
N ASP A 3 11.99 -35.36 -19.47
CA ASP A 3 12.35 -34.84 -18.14
C ASP A 3 13.86 -34.60 -18.17
N ALA A 4 14.28 -33.44 -18.69
CA ALA A 4 15.65 -32.92 -18.56
C ALA A 4 15.79 -31.46 -19.02
N GLU A 5 14.94 -30.97 -19.92
CA GLU A 5 15.11 -29.64 -20.54
C GLU A 5 14.17 -28.56 -19.97
N CYS A 6 13.40 -28.86 -18.92
CA CYS A 6 12.58 -27.88 -18.19
C CYS A 6 13.22 -27.37 -16.89
N ASP A 7 14.51 -27.64 -16.63
CA ASP A 7 15.26 -27.09 -15.49
C ASP A 7 16.40 -26.14 -15.90
N GLU A 8 16.68 -25.99 -17.20
CA GLU A 8 17.73 -25.08 -17.72
C GLU A 8 17.18 -23.77 -18.31
N GLY A 9 15.88 -23.53 -18.16
CA GLY A 9 15.21 -22.32 -18.63
C GLY A 9 14.86 -21.38 -17.49
N GLU A 10 15.61 -20.27 -17.41
CA GLU A 10 15.29 -19.06 -16.64
C GLU A 10 15.60 -19.11 -15.13
N SER A 11 16.81 -18.66 -14.78
CA SER A 11 16.95 -17.72 -13.66
C SER A 11 16.15 -16.45 -14.01
N THR A 12 14.83 -16.59 -13.99
CA THR A 12 13.89 -15.54 -14.35
C THR A 12 14.29 -14.27 -13.61
N TYR A 13 14.38 -13.16 -14.33
CA TYR A 13 14.53 -11.82 -13.76
C TYR A 13 13.65 -11.62 -12.51
N PHE A 14 12.45 -12.23 -12.52
CA PHE A 14 11.52 -12.31 -11.39
C PHE A 14 12.07 -13.03 -10.13
N HIS A 15 12.82 -14.12 -10.27
CA HIS A 15 13.47 -14.81 -9.14
C HIS A 15 14.58 -13.97 -8.52
N GLY A 16 15.35 -13.26 -9.35
CA GLY A 16 16.34 -12.27 -8.91
C GLY A 16 15.69 -11.14 -8.10
N LEU A 17 14.64 -10.51 -8.64
CA LEU A 17 13.90 -9.42 -7.96
C LEU A 17 13.30 -9.86 -6.62
N LYS A 18 12.75 -11.08 -6.56
CA LYS A 18 12.23 -11.67 -5.31
C LYS A 18 13.35 -11.86 -4.28
N GLY A 19 14.52 -12.34 -4.72
CA GLY A 19 15.70 -12.50 -3.87
C GLY A 19 16.21 -11.17 -3.31
N GLU A 20 16.27 -10.11 -4.13
CA GLU A 20 16.63 -8.77 -3.68
C GLU A 20 15.64 -8.21 -2.65
N THR A 21 14.34 -8.40 -2.90
CA THR A 21 13.27 -8.00 -1.97
C THR A 21 13.40 -8.71 -0.63
N GLN A 22 13.73 -10.01 -0.63
CA GLN A 22 13.96 -10.78 0.59
C GLN A 22 15.23 -10.35 1.34
N LYS A 23 16.33 -10.09 0.62
CA LYS A 23 17.58 -9.59 1.22
C LYS A 23 17.37 -8.25 1.91
N GLN A 24 16.64 -7.32 1.27
CA GLN A 24 16.29 -6.03 1.87
C GLN A 24 15.44 -6.19 3.14
N ALA A 25 14.49 -7.14 3.14
CA ALA A 25 13.67 -7.45 4.30
C ALA A 25 14.51 -8.02 5.47
N GLN A 26 15.44 -8.94 5.19
CA GLN A 26 16.36 -9.50 6.19
C GLN A 26 17.28 -8.42 6.78
N VAL A 27 17.88 -7.58 5.93
CA VAL A 27 18.76 -6.48 6.36
C VAL A 27 18.00 -5.48 7.22
N ARG A 28 16.73 -5.19 6.92
CA ARG A 28 15.89 -4.33 7.76
C ARG A 28 15.65 -4.97 9.12
N ASN A 29 15.26 -6.25 9.17
CA ASN A 29 14.97 -6.92 10.44
C ASN A 29 16.19 -6.96 11.38
N LEU A 30 17.35 -7.37 10.86
CA LEU A 30 18.60 -7.46 11.63
C LEU A 30 19.06 -6.12 12.22
N LYS A 31 18.82 -5.02 11.50
CA LYS A 31 19.18 -3.67 11.98
C LYS A 31 18.34 -3.19 13.17
N PHE A 32 17.18 -3.80 13.39
CA PHE A 32 16.20 -3.38 14.39
C PHE A 32 15.90 -4.49 15.41
N GLU A 33 16.76 -5.52 15.52
CA GLU A 33 16.65 -6.58 16.53
C GLU A 33 17.09 -6.11 17.92
N ASP A 34 18.02 -5.14 17.98
CA ASP A 34 18.62 -4.64 19.22
C ASP A 34 17.96 -3.37 19.78
N GLN A 35 16.89 -2.87 19.14
CA GLN A 35 16.16 -1.68 19.57
C GLN A 35 14.86 -2.05 20.27
N ASP A 36 14.60 -1.39 21.41
CA ASP A 36 13.36 -1.53 22.16
C ASP A 36 12.14 -1.12 21.31
N GLY A 37 10.98 -1.71 21.62
CA GLY A 37 9.77 -1.59 20.81
C GLY A 37 9.22 -0.16 20.70
N GLU A 38 9.50 0.70 21.69
CA GLU A 38 9.05 2.09 21.73
C GLU A 38 9.87 2.98 20.79
N ASP A 39 11.20 2.87 20.83
CA ASP A 39 12.10 3.58 19.91
C ASP A 39 11.84 3.14 18.46
N ARG A 40 11.58 1.85 18.25
CA ARG A 40 11.27 1.31 16.92
C ARG A 40 10.00 1.90 16.30
N ALA A 41 8.98 2.21 17.12
CA ALA A 41 7.73 2.81 16.65
C ALA A 41 7.93 4.24 16.12
N GLN A 42 8.90 4.99 16.67
CA GLN A 42 9.21 6.34 16.20
C GLN A 42 9.86 6.33 14.80
N TYR A 43 10.71 5.35 14.51
CA TYR A 43 11.45 5.28 13.23
C TYR A 43 10.69 4.54 12.12
N GLU A 44 10.06 3.40 12.41
CA GLU A 44 9.35 2.60 11.41
C GLU A 44 7.86 2.93 11.33
N GLY A 45 7.32 3.60 12.34
CA GLY A 45 5.88 3.72 12.57
C GLY A 45 5.27 2.43 13.14
N PHE A 46 3.95 2.41 13.25
CA PHE A 46 3.20 1.25 13.72
C PHE A 46 3.11 0.18 12.62
N ARG A 47 3.60 -1.02 12.92
CA ARG A 47 3.51 -2.18 12.02
C ARG A 47 2.05 -2.65 11.88
N PRO A 48 1.67 -3.20 10.72
CA PRO A 48 0.32 -3.75 10.53
C PRO A 48 0.05 -4.87 11.54
N GLY A 49 -1.15 -4.90 12.11
CA GLY A 49 -1.58 -5.90 13.09
C GLY A 49 -1.55 -5.43 14.55
N ILE A 50 -1.02 -4.24 14.82
CA ILE A 50 -1.05 -3.61 16.15
C ILE A 50 -2.39 -2.88 16.33
N TYR A 51 -3.04 -3.06 17.48
CA TYR A 51 -4.19 -2.26 17.86
C TYR A 51 -3.72 -0.91 18.41
N ILE A 52 -4.20 0.19 17.82
CA ILE A 52 -3.80 1.55 18.18
C ILE A 52 -5.02 2.39 18.56
N HIS A 53 -4.84 3.33 19.49
CA HIS A 53 -5.81 4.38 19.79
C HIS A 53 -5.38 5.66 19.08
N VAL A 54 -6.29 6.28 18.33
CA VAL A 54 -6.00 7.50 17.56
C VAL A 54 -6.95 8.60 18.02
N GLU A 55 -6.38 9.70 18.47
CA GLU A 55 -7.13 10.90 18.84
C GLU A 55 -7.09 11.88 17.67
N ILE A 56 -8.27 12.32 17.22
CA ILE A 56 -8.41 13.25 16.10
C ILE A 56 -9.03 14.54 16.64
N GLU A 57 -8.29 15.63 16.54
CA GLU A 57 -8.77 16.95 16.91
C GLU A 57 -9.67 17.56 15.81
N ASN A 58 -10.58 18.45 16.21
CA ASN A 58 -11.44 19.22 15.30
C ASN A 58 -12.36 18.39 14.38
N VAL A 59 -12.84 17.24 14.86
CA VAL A 59 -13.88 16.48 14.16
C VAL A 59 -15.19 17.30 14.10
N PRO A 60 -15.81 17.50 12.92
CA PRO A 60 -17.05 18.25 12.81
C PRO A 60 -18.14 17.68 13.71
N CYS A 61 -18.85 18.53 14.47
CA CYS A 61 -19.88 18.08 15.41
C CYS A 61 -20.99 17.26 14.74
N LYS A 62 -21.28 17.54 13.47
CA LYS A 62 -22.26 16.80 12.66
C LYS A 62 -21.87 15.33 12.45
N PHE A 63 -20.58 15.04 12.35
CA PHE A 63 -20.09 13.66 12.23
C PHE A 63 -20.37 12.85 13.50
N VAL A 64 -20.15 13.47 14.67
CA VAL A 64 -20.42 12.84 15.97
C VAL A 64 -21.93 12.65 16.20
N GLN A 65 -22.74 13.65 15.85
CA GLN A 65 -24.19 13.62 16.07
C GLN A 65 -24.93 12.64 15.15
N ASN A 66 -24.41 12.38 13.95
CA ASN A 66 -25.04 11.52 12.95
C ASN A 66 -24.27 10.21 12.72
N PHE A 67 -23.51 9.75 13.72
CA PHE A 67 -22.78 8.49 13.62
C PHE A 67 -23.73 7.29 13.58
N ASP A 68 -23.64 6.47 12.53
CA ASP A 68 -24.41 5.22 12.38
C ASP A 68 -23.44 4.03 12.27
N PRO A 69 -23.48 3.07 13.21
CA PRO A 69 -22.62 1.88 13.21
C PRO A 69 -22.73 0.99 11.98
N HIS A 70 -23.81 1.08 11.19
CA HIS A 70 -23.93 0.31 9.94
C HIS A 70 -22.97 0.77 8.86
N TYR A 71 -22.43 1.99 8.97
CA TYR A 71 -21.46 2.53 8.03
C TYR A 71 -20.05 2.48 8.63
N PRO A 72 -19.17 1.58 8.14
CA PRO A 72 -17.84 1.45 8.71
C PRO A 72 -16.98 2.69 8.40
N ILE A 73 -16.17 3.09 9.37
CA ILE A 73 -15.18 4.16 9.20
C ILE A 73 -13.82 3.53 8.97
N ILE A 74 -13.17 3.96 7.88
CA ILE A 74 -11.84 3.51 7.50
C ILE A 74 -10.91 4.73 7.56
N LEU A 75 -9.83 4.60 8.33
CA LEU A 75 -8.77 5.61 8.39
C LEU A 75 -7.63 5.20 7.45
N GLY A 76 -7.22 6.12 6.58
CA GLY A 76 -6.12 5.94 5.64
C GLY A 76 -5.10 7.06 5.77
N GLY A 77 -3.81 6.72 5.72
CA GLY A 77 -2.74 7.71 5.68
C GLY A 77 -2.74 8.46 4.35
N LEU A 78 -2.69 9.79 4.40
CA LEU A 78 -2.58 10.63 3.22
C LEU A 78 -1.14 10.59 2.69
N GLY A 79 -0.95 10.12 1.45
CA GLY A 79 0.32 10.29 0.76
C GLY A 79 0.50 11.74 0.29
N ASN A 80 1.73 12.26 0.31
CA ASN A 80 2.08 13.64 -0.05
C ASN A 80 1.91 14.00 -1.55
N SER A 81 1.14 13.24 -2.32
CA SER A 81 1.09 13.38 -3.78
C SER A 81 -0.35 13.45 -4.29
N PRO A 82 -1.05 14.58 -4.08
CA PRO A 82 -2.31 14.83 -4.73
C PRO A 82 -2.09 14.94 -6.25
N VAL A 83 -2.93 14.25 -7.04
CA VAL A 83 -2.88 14.26 -8.50
C VAL A 83 -4.10 14.99 -9.04
N ILE A 84 -3.91 15.85 -10.03
CA ILE A 84 -5.02 16.54 -10.72
C ILE A 84 -5.51 15.61 -11.83
N PHE A 85 -6.75 15.14 -11.70
CA PHE A 85 -7.42 14.36 -12.73
C PHE A 85 -8.30 15.27 -13.58
N SER A 86 -8.23 15.07 -14.91
CA SER A 86 -9.18 15.64 -15.86
C SER A 86 -10.02 14.50 -16.41
N VAL A 87 -11.27 14.39 -15.93
CA VAL A 87 -12.20 13.34 -16.36
C VAL A 87 -13.41 14.02 -16.99
N GLY A 88 -13.60 13.83 -18.30
CA GLY A 88 -14.57 14.59 -19.09
C GLY A 88 -14.27 16.09 -19.06
N TRP A 89 -15.27 16.90 -18.70
CA TRP A 89 -15.16 18.37 -18.64
C TRP A 89 -14.66 18.91 -17.29
N ARG A 90 -14.49 18.03 -16.29
CA ARG A 90 -14.17 18.42 -14.92
C ARG A 90 -12.70 18.15 -14.60
N ARG A 91 -12.08 19.13 -13.94
CA ARG A 91 -10.76 19.00 -13.32
C ARG A 91 -10.92 19.02 -11.81
N PHE A 92 -10.36 18.03 -11.12
CA PHE A 92 -10.37 17.98 -9.66
C PHE A 92 -9.08 17.37 -9.14
N GLN A 93 -8.65 17.85 -7.98
CA GLN A 93 -7.49 17.35 -7.27
C GLN A 93 -7.92 16.18 -6.38
N ASN A 94 -7.27 15.03 -6.53
CA ASN A 94 -7.61 13.81 -5.78
C ASN A 94 -6.38 12.99 -5.43
N ILE A 95 -6.46 12.20 -4.36
CA ILE A 95 -5.49 11.16 -4.05
C ILE A 95 -5.98 9.86 -4.67
N SER A 96 -5.22 9.34 -5.63
CA SER A 96 -5.47 8.02 -6.21
C SER A 96 -4.76 6.93 -5.45
N LEU A 97 -5.46 5.85 -5.16
CA LEU A 97 -4.90 4.59 -4.69
C LEU A 97 -4.56 3.70 -5.89
N TYR A 98 -3.29 3.35 -6.05
CA TYR A 98 -2.85 2.49 -7.14
C TYR A 98 -2.81 1.02 -6.72
N TYR A 99 -3.20 0.11 -7.59
CA TYR A 99 -3.16 -1.33 -7.34
C TYR A 99 -2.86 -2.14 -8.60
N ILE A 100 -2.32 -3.34 -8.42
CA ILE A 100 -2.11 -4.32 -9.50
C ILE A 100 -2.89 -5.59 -9.15
N LYS A 101 -3.44 -6.23 -10.19
CA LYS A 101 -4.05 -7.55 -10.06
C LYS A 101 -2.93 -8.59 -10.20
N ASP A 102 -2.66 -9.32 -9.12
CA ASP A 102 -1.74 -10.44 -9.13
C ASP A 102 -2.37 -11.62 -9.92
N HIS A 103 -1.55 -12.58 -10.37
CA HIS A 103 -2.02 -13.77 -11.13
C HIS A 103 -3.08 -14.60 -10.35
N ASN A 104 -3.08 -14.51 -9.02
CA ASN A 104 -4.05 -15.16 -8.14
C ASN A 104 -5.41 -14.40 -8.04
N GLY A 105 -5.60 -13.34 -8.84
CA GLY A 105 -6.81 -12.52 -8.85
C GLY A 105 -6.93 -11.51 -7.71
N ARG A 106 -6.00 -11.50 -6.75
CA ARG A 106 -5.97 -10.54 -5.64
C ARG A 106 -5.55 -9.16 -6.15
N GLN A 107 -6.24 -8.12 -5.69
CA GLN A 107 -5.83 -6.73 -5.91
C GLN A 107 -4.85 -6.32 -4.82
N ARG A 108 -3.60 -6.08 -5.20
CA ARG A 108 -2.52 -5.67 -4.30
C ARG A 108 -2.29 -4.17 -4.41
N LEU A 109 -2.40 -3.47 -3.28
CA LEU A 109 -2.16 -2.04 -3.17
C LEU A 109 -0.68 -1.71 -3.41
N LEU A 110 -0.42 -0.64 -4.15
CA LEU A 110 0.91 -0.10 -4.42
C LEU A 110 1.13 1.23 -3.71
N LYS A 111 2.38 1.47 -3.30
CA LYS A 111 2.81 2.76 -2.72
C LYS A 111 3.11 3.81 -3.78
N TYR A 112 3.61 3.39 -4.93
CA TYR A 112 4.03 4.26 -6.03
C TYR A 112 3.56 3.70 -7.37
N MET A 113 3.45 4.57 -8.37
CA MET A 113 3.16 4.16 -9.73
C MET A 113 4.37 3.40 -10.31
N PRO A 114 4.19 2.18 -10.86
CA PRO A 114 5.28 1.42 -11.44
C PRO A 114 5.79 2.12 -12.71
N GLN A 115 7.11 2.14 -12.88
CA GLN A 115 7.73 2.73 -14.06
C GLN A 115 7.53 1.80 -15.27
N HIS A 116 7.09 2.35 -16.40
CA HIS A 116 6.88 1.62 -17.66
C HIS A 116 5.82 0.50 -17.62
N MET A 117 4.87 0.54 -16.68
CA MET A 117 3.77 -0.42 -16.60
C MET A 117 2.45 0.27 -16.26
N HIS A 118 1.33 -0.25 -16.79
CA HIS A 118 0.01 0.22 -16.39
C HIS A 118 -0.42 -0.39 -15.05
N CYS A 119 -1.07 0.40 -14.21
CA CYS A 119 -1.68 -0.04 -12.96
C CYS A 119 -3.15 0.42 -12.86
N GLY A 120 -3.94 -0.27 -12.05
CA GLY A 120 -5.27 0.20 -11.67
C GLY A 120 -5.16 1.38 -10.72
N ALA A 121 -6.07 2.34 -10.83
CA ALA A 121 -6.20 3.45 -9.90
C ALA A 121 -7.65 3.55 -9.44
N THR A 122 -7.85 3.65 -8.12
CA THR A 122 -9.14 3.93 -7.50
C THR A 122 -9.05 5.28 -6.81
N PHE A 123 -9.95 6.18 -7.15
CA PHE A 123 -10.10 7.46 -6.48
C PHE A 123 -11.57 7.74 -6.23
N TRP A 124 -11.86 8.47 -5.15
CA TRP A 124 -13.23 8.82 -4.81
C TRP A 124 -13.62 10.11 -5.54
N GLY A 125 -14.58 10.05 -6.46
CA GLY A 125 -15.04 11.22 -7.19
C GLY A 125 -16.48 11.09 -7.61
N LYS A 126 -17.19 12.22 -7.72
CA LYS A 126 -18.52 12.28 -8.30
C LYS A 126 -18.38 12.27 -9.82
N ILE A 127 -18.81 11.17 -10.44
CA ILE A 127 -18.90 11.02 -11.90
C ILE A 127 -19.82 12.10 -12.47
#